data_AF-A0A7J4F813-F1
#
_entry.id   AF-A0A7J4F813-F1
#
_cell.length_a   1.000
_cell.length_b   1.000
_cell.length_c   1.000
_cell.angle_alpha   90.00
_cell.angle_beta   90.00
_cell.angle_gamma   90.00
#
_symmetry.space_group_name_H-M   'P 1'
#
loop_
_entity.id
_entity.type
_entity.pdbx_description
1 polymer ?
#
loop_
_entity_poly.entity_id
_entity_poly.type
_entity_poly.pdbx_seq_one_letter_code
_entity_poly.pdbx_strand_id
1 'polypeptide(L)'
;GCKVTLRGERAEEFLMRALWVKDFKLPSYCFDPEGNCSFGIPDYTEFKDMKYDPDIGIFGMDISAVFMRPGYRIKHRRVARRRVPHRHRITAGDGMEFMRARYGVNVLEVR
;
A
#
# COMPACT_ATOMS: atom_id res chain seq x y z
N GLY A 1 17.90 -8.10 3.48
CA GLY A 1 16.81 -7.12 3.38
C GLY A 1 15.97 -7.18 4.64
N CYS A 2 15.58 -6.03 5.19
CA CYS A 2 14.66 -5.92 6.31
C CYS A 2 13.24 -5.73 5.79
N LYS A 3 12.22 -6.31 6.44
CA LYS A 3 10.81 -6.03 6.13
C LYS A 3 9.99 -5.95 7.39
N VAL A 4 9.01 -5.05 7.40
CA VAL A 4 8.07 -4.86 8.50
C VAL A 4 6.66 -4.92 7.94
N THR A 5 5.73 -5.53 8.67
CA THR A 5 4.30 -5.55 8.31
C THR A 5 3.51 -4.80 9.37
N LEU A 6 3.00 -3.64 9.01
CA LEU A 6 2.09 -2.85 9.84
C LEU A 6 0.65 -3.27 9.58
N ARG A 7 -0.22 -3.18 10.59
CA ARG A 7 -1.66 -3.46 10.49
C ARG A 7 -2.45 -2.47 11.36
N GLY A 8 -3.72 -2.26 11.00
CA GLY A 8 -4.61 -1.35 11.71
C GLY A 8 -4.15 0.11 11.60
N GLU A 9 -4.38 0.87 12.66
CA GLU A 9 -4.11 2.32 12.72
C GLU A 9 -2.67 2.67 12.34
N ARG A 10 -1.68 1.92 12.85
CA ARG A 10 -0.26 2.14 12.51
C ARG A 10 0.03 2.03 11.00
N ALA A 11 -0.70 1.19 10.29
CA ALA A 11 -0.55 1.05 8.85
C ALA A 11 -1.21 2.22 8.11
N GLU A 12 -2.39 2.67 8.55
CA GLU A 12 -3.09 3.81 7.97
C GLU A 12 -2.27 5.10 8.14
N GLU A 13 -1.73 5.35 9.33
CA GLU A 13 -0.88 6.50 9.61
C GLU A 13 0.40 6.49 8.77
N PHE A 14 1.09 5.35 8.71
CA PHE A 14 2.32 5.24 7.92
C PHE A 14 2.05 5.41 6.43
N LEU A 15 0.98 4.78 5.91
CA LEU A 15 0.60 4.91 4.51
C LEU A 15 0.29 6.36 4.14
N MET A 16 -0.41 7.10 5.01
CA MET A 16 -0.68 8.53 4.80
C MET A 16 0.61 9.36 4.71
N ARG A 17 1.59 9.11 5.58
CA ARG A 17 2.90 9.78 5.51
C ARG A 17 3.67 9.42 4.25
N ALA A 18 3.60 8.15 3.82
CA ALA A 18 4.26 7.69 2.61
C ALA A 18 3.63 8.28 1.33
N LEU A 19 2.29 8.40 1.31
CA LEU A 19 1.58 9.05 0.20
C LEU A 19 1.85 10.55 0.14
N TRP A 20 2.03 11.21 1.30
CA TRP A 20 2.43 12.61 1.37
C TRP A 20 3.76 12.86 0.66
N VAL A 21 4.75 11.99 0.87
CA VAL A 21 6.06 12.04 0.19
C VAL A 21 5.92 11.95 -1.34
N LYS A 22 4.88 11.29 -1.84
CA LYS A 22 4.57 11.17 -3.27
C LYS A 22 3.55 12.19 -3.77
N ASP A 23 3.31 13.27 -3.03
CA ASP A 23 2.30 14.30 -3.36
C ASP A 23 0.90 13.73 -3.63
N PHE A 24 0.56 12.59 -3.02
CA PHE A 24 -0.64 11.80 -3.30
C PHE A 24 -0.85 11.46 -4.79
N LYS A 25 0.22 11.37 -5.57
CA LYS A 25 0.17 11.00 -6.99
C LYS A 25 0.74 9.61 -7.17
N LEU A 26 -0.07 8.70 -7.70
CA LEU A 26 0.37 7.35 -8.02
C LEU A 26 0.02 7.00 -9.47
N PRO A 27 0.98 6.51 -10.27
CA PRO A 27 0.67 5.96 -11.59
C PRO A 27 -0.26 4.75 -11.54
N SER A 28 -1.05 4.55 -12.59
CA SER A 28 -1.96 3.40 -12.71
C SER A 28 -1.23 2.05 -12.64
N TYR A 29 0.02 1.96 -13.12
CA TYR A 29 0.81 0.72 -13.08
C TYR A 29 1.23 0.29 -11.66
N CYS A 30 1.13 1.19 -10.67
CA CYS A 30 1.40 0.83 -9.27
C CYS A 30 0.34 -0.10 -8.67
N PHE A 31 -0.80 -0.26 -9.36
CA PHE A 31 -1.90 -1.11 -8.93
C PHE A 31 -1.86 -2.47 -9.63
N ASP A 32 -1.96 -3.53 -8.85
CA ASP A 32 -2.01 -4.89 -9.38
C ASP A 32 -3.45 -5.32 -9.76
N PRO A 33 -3.62 -6.45 -10.49
CA PRO A 33 -4.94 -6.95 -10.83
C PRO A 33 -5.83 -7.33 -9.63
N GLU A 34 -5.25 -7.56 -8.45
CA GLU A 34 -5.98 -7.84 -7.20
C GLU A 34 -6.30 -6.56 -6.40
N GLY A 35 -5.99 -5.38 -6.95
CA GLY A 35 -6.25 -4.06 -6.36
C GLY A 35 -5.25 -3.61 -5.30
N ASN A 36 -4.15 -4.33 -5.10
CA ASN A 36 -3.08 -3.89 -4.19
C ASN A 36 -2.25 -2.79 -4.86
N CYS A 37 -1.57 -1.99 -4.04
CA CYS A 37 -0.75 -0.87 -4.51
C CYS A 37 0.69 -1.02 -4.01
N SER A 38 1.67 -0.84 -4.90
CA SER A 38 3.09 -0.81 -4.52
C SER A 38 3.80 0.40 -5.12
N PHE A 39 4.62 1.08 -4.31
CA PHE A 39 5.43 2.21 -4.73
C PHE A 39 6.71 2.31 -3.90
N GLY A 40 7.76 2.86 -4.51
CA GLY A 40 9.08 3.04 -3.87
C GLY A 40 9.33 4.48 -3.45
N ILE A 41 9.95 4.66 -2.29
CA ILE A 41 10.51 5.92 -1.80
C ILE A 41 12.02 5.78 -1.82
N PRO A 42 12.76 6.61 -2.59
CA PRO A 42 14.20 6.46 -2.74
C PRO A 42 14.99 6.92 -1.50
N ASP A 43 14.43 7.84 -0.72
CA ASP A 43 15.11 8.46 0.42
C ASP A 43 14.14 8.61 1.60
N TYR A 44 14.46 7.99 2.73
CA TYR A 44 13.65 8.12 3.95
C TYR A 44 13.68 9.53 4.57
N THR A 45 14.65 10.38 4.22
CA THR A 45 14.71 11.76 4.73
C THR A 45 13.61 12.65 4.14
N GLU A 46 12.94 12.20 3.07
CA GLU A 46 11.75 12.87 2.53
C GLU A 46 10.56 12.83 3.52
N PHE A 47 10.58 11.91 4.49
CA PHE A 47 9.58 11.89 5.55
C PHE A 47 9.81 13.05 6.54
N LYS A 48 8.77 13.86 6.77
CA LYS A 48 8.81 15.04 7.65
C LYS A 48 9.36 14.79 9.06
N ASP A 49 9.13 13.60 9.61
CA ASP A 49 9.51 13.26 10.99
C ASP A 49 10.92 12.66 11.09
N MET A 50 11.59 12.38 9.95
CA MET A 50 12.88 11.72 9.93
C MET A 50 13.98 12.68 9.48
N LYS A 51 14.91 12.98 10.39
CA LYS A 51 16.11 13.74 10.07
C LYS A 51 17.21 12.80 9.58
N TYR A 52 18.08 13.33 8.74
CA TYR A 52 19.29 12.63 8.31
C TYR A 52 20.19 12.32 9.51
N ASP A 53 20.60 11.06 9.60
CA ASP A 53 21.60 10.58 10.56
C ASP A 53 22.82 10.05 9.77
N PRO A 54 24.02 10.65 9.94
CA PRO A 54 25.24 10.22 9.25
C PRO A 54 25.62 8.76 9.51
N ASP A 55 25.26 8.20 10.67
CA ASP A 55 25.60 6.82 11.02
C ASP A 55 24.73 5.79 10.29
N ILE A 56 23.52 6.19 9.88
CA ILE A 56 22.57 5.35 9.13
C ILE A 56 22.77 5.51 7.61
N GLY A 57 23.12 6.72 7.16
CA GLY A 57 23.21 7.07 5.74
C GLY A 57 21.82 7.25 5.10
N ILE A 58 21.76 7.32 3.76
CA ILE A 58 20.51 7.41 2.98
C ILE A 58 20.09 6.02 2.54
N PHE A 59 18.81 5.68 2.69
CA PHE A 59 18.24 4.45 2.17
C PHE A 59 16.83 4.65 1.62
N GLY A 60 16.52 3.87 0.58
CA GLY A 60 15.18 3.77 0.02
C GLY A 60 14.38 2.61 0.63
N MET A 61 13.08 2.64 0.40
CA MET A 61 12.16 1.58 0.81
C MET A 61 11.03 1.40 -0.20
N ASP A 62 10.64 0.15 -0.40
CA ASP A 62 9.44 -0.21 -1.15
C ASP A 62 8.27 -0.42 -0.19
N ILE A 63 7.15 0.19 -0.52
CA ILE A 63 5.92 0.14 0.28
C ILE A 63 4.87 -0.59 -0.54
N SER A 64 4.35 -1.68 0.01
CA SER A 64 3.25 -2.45 -0.57
C SER A 64 2.03 -2.39 0.36
N ALA A 65 0.97 -1.72 -0.10
CA ALA A 65 -0.33 -1.66 0.54
C ALA A 65 -1.23 -2.76 -0.03
N VAL A 66 -1.67 -3.66 0.85
CA VAL A 66 -2.55 -4.77 0.49
C VAL A 66 -3.95 -4.50 1.03
N PHE A 67 -4.92 -4.46 0.13
CA PHE A 67 -6.32 -4.24 0.48
C PHE A 67 -7.08 -5.56 0.45
N MET A 68 -8.00 -5.75 1.38
CA MET A 68 -8.82 -6.96 1.45
C MET A 68 -10.23 -6.63 1.92
N ARG A 69 -11.22 -7.29 1.33
CA ARG A 69 -12.59 -7.26 1.86
C ARG A 69 -12.68 -8.14 3.12
N PRO A 70 -13.55 -7.81 4.09
CA PRO A 70 -13.83 -8.69 5.21
C PRO A 70 -14.30 -10.06 4.70
N GLY A 71 -13.65 -11.14 5.13
CA GLY A 71 -13.96 -12.50 4.67
C GLY A 71 -12.75 -13.26 4.11
N TYR A 72 -11.65 -12.58 3.81
CA TYR A 72 -10.42 -13.21 3.30
C TYR A 72 -9.81 -14.24 4.26
N ARG A 73 -10.18 -14.25 5.55
CA ARG A 73 -9.75 -15.26 6.53
C ARG A 73 -10.03 -16.70 6.07
N ILE A 74 -11.04 -16.95 5.24
CA ILE A 74 -11.37 -18.30 4.74
C ILE A 74 -10.22 -18.99 4.00
N LYS A 75 -9.31 -18.21 3.37
CA LYS A 75 -8.15 -18.76 2.65
C LYS A 75 -6.94 -19.02 3.56
N HIS A 76 -6.95 -18.48 4.78
CA HIS A 76 -5.83 -18.55 5.73
C HIS A 76 -6.12 -19.43 6.96
N ARG A 77 -7.39 -19.62 7.34
CA ARG A 77 -7.76 -20.43 8.51
C ARG A 77 -7.37 -21.90 8.35
N ARG A 78 -7.05 -22.55 9.48
CA ARG A 78 -6.68 -23.98 9.54
C ARG A 78 -7.87 -24.91 9.27
N VAL A 79 -9.01 -24.64 9.91
CA VAL A 79 -10.22 -25.46 9.80
C VAL A 79 -11.13 -24.91 8.70
N ALA A 80 -11.70 -25.81 7.87
CA ALA A 80 -12.60 -25.48 6.77
C ALA A 80 -12.04 -24.42 5.80
N ARG A 81 -10.76 -24.55 5.41
CA ARG A 81 -10.10 -23.67 4.43
C ARG A 81 -10.83 -23.73 3.09
N ARG A 82 -11.12 -22.56 2.50
CA ARG A 82 -11.74 -22.43 1.16
C ARG A 82 -11.08 -21.32 0.35
N ARG A 83 -11.18 -21.40 -0.97
CA ARG A 83 -10.74 -20.33 -1.87
C ARG A 83 -11.70 -19.13 -1.79
N VAL A 84 -11.19 -17.92 -1.95
CA VAL A 84 -12.03 -16.72 -2.06
C VAL A 84 -12.70 -16.72 -3.43
N PRO A 85 -14.06 -16.68 -3.50
CA PRO A 85 -14.81 -16.59 -4.75
C PRO A 85 -14.41 -15.36 -5.55
N HIS A 86 -14.41 -15.45 -6.89
CA HIS A 86 -14.00 -14.36 -7.77
C HIS A 86 -14.79 -13.06 -7.51
N ARG A 87 -16.11 -13.16 -7.32
CA ARG A 87 -17.01 -12.05 -6.95
C ARG A 87 -16.67 -11.29 -5.66
N HIS A 88 -15.89 -11.90 -4.76
CA HIS A 88 -15.48 -11.28 -3.50
C HIS A 88 -14.03 -10.77 -3.56
N ARG A 89 -13.30 -11.08 -4.64
CA ARG A 89 -11.97 -10.53 -4.84
C ARG A 89 -12.08 -9.05 -5.20
N ILE A 90 -11.03 -8.32 -4.86
CA ILE A 90 -10.85 -6.93 -5.26
C ILE A 90 -10.25 -6.92 -6.66
N THR A 91 -10.67 -5.95 -7.47
CA THR A 91 -10.11 -5.69 -8.79
C THR A 91 -9.16 -4.49 -8.75
N ALA A 92 -8.33 -4.32 -9.78
CA ALA A 92 -7.50 -3.12 -9.94
C ALA A 92 -8.33 -1.81 -9.82
N GLY A 93 -9.52 -1.78 -10.45
CA GLY A 93 -10.43 -0.63 -10.41
C GLY A 93 -10.94 -0.33 -8.99
N ASP A 94 -11.36 -1.36 -8.25
CA ASP A 94 -11.78 -1.23 -6.85
C ASP A 94 -10.65 -0.64 -5.99
N GLY A 95 -9.41 -1.09 -6.19
CA GLY A 95 -8.24 -0.61 -5.46
C GLY A 95 -7.94 0.86 -5.73
N MET A 96 -8.00 1.28 -7.00
CA MET A 96 -7.83 2.67 -7.41
C MET A 96 -8.93 3.59 -6.88
N GLU A 97 -10.19 3.13 -6.91
CA GLU A 97 -11.32 3.86 -6.34
C GLU A 97 -11.19 3.99 -4.82
N PHE A 98 -10.79 2.93 -4.13
CA PHE A 98 -10.57 2.95 -2.69
C PHE A 98 -9.47 3.95 -2.29
N MET A 99 -8.35 3.98 -3.02
CA MET A 99 -7.27 4.93 -2.78
C MET A 99 -7.68 6.37 -3.07
N ARG A 100 -8.49 6.61 -4.10
CA ARG A 100 -9.10 7.91 -4.38
C ARG A 100 -10.02 8.37 -3.25
N ALA A 101 -10.96 7.52 -2.82
CA ALA A 101 -11.99 7.89 -1.86
C ALA A 101 -11.46 8.04 -0.43
N ARG A 102 -10.56 7.14 0.02
CA ARG A 102 -10.07 7.11 1.41
C ARG A 102 -8.87 8.02 1.64
N TYR A 103 -7.96 8.11 0.66
CA TYR A 103 -6.67 8.80 0.81
C TYR A 103 -6.50 9.99 -0.13
N GLY A 104 -7.48 10.30 -1.00
CA GLY A 104 -7.40 11.44 -1.92
C GLY A 104 -6.33 11.30 -3.01
N VAL A 105 -5.90 10.07 -3.31
CA VAL A 105 -4.81 9.83 -4.26
C VAL A 105 -5.26 10.13 -5.69
N ASN A 106 -4.50 10.95 -6.40
CA ASN A 106 -4.69 11.18 -7.82
C ASN A 106 -3.98 10.07 -8.63
N VAL A 107 -4.76 9.22 -9.29
CA VAL A 107 -4.23 8.13 -10.11
C VAL A 107 -3.92 8.67 -11.51
N LEU A 108 -2.65 8.70 -11.87
CA LEU A 108 -2.20 9.15 -13.18
C LEU A 108 -2.33 7.98 -14.17
N GLU A 109 -3.23 8.11 -15.14
CA GLU A 109 -3.32 7.17 -16.26
C GLU A 109 -2.11 7.37 -17.18
N VAL A 110 -1.14 6.46 -17.09
CA VAL A 110 -0.05 6.40 -18.05
C VAL A 110 -0.57 5.66 -19.28
N ARG A 111 -0.64 6.35 -20.42
CA ARG A 111 -0.98 5.78 -21.73
C ARG A 111 0.15 4.94 -22.29
#